data_AF-A0A932GT71-F1
#
_entry.id   AF-A0A932GT71-F1
#
_cell.length_a   1.000
_cell.length_b   1.000
_cell.length_c   1.000
_cell.angle_alpha   90.00
_cell.angle_beta   90.00
_cell.angle_gamma   90.00
#
_symmetry.space_group_name_H-M   'P 1'
#
loop_
_entity.id
_entity.type
_entity.pdbx_description
1 polymer ?
#
loop_
_entity_poly.entity_id
_entity_poly.type
_entity_poly.pdbx_seq_one_letter_code
_entity_poly.pdbx_strand_id
1 'polypeptide(L)'
;MKKISLKIDDGAIVALLALRLSLGWLFFYAGITKIFDADWTAAGYLAGAKTFPALFHWFALPTNIGWVDFVNEWGLTLVGLALLTGFFVRYASIVGALFMILYYLPALAFPYPNAHSFIVDEHVIYALALSFLAFTDAGKVYGLDGR
;
A
#
# COMPACT_ATOMS: atom_id res chain seq x y z
N MET A 1 6.57 -5.29 -30.19
CA MET A 1 6.86 -4.40 -29.04
C MET A 1 8.36 -4.28 -28.87
N LYS A 2 8.93 -3.08 -29.03
CA LYS A 2 10.34 -2.81 -28.75
C LYS A 2 10.54 -2.93 -27.23
N LYS A 3 11.33 -3.89 -26.75
CA LYS A 3 11.82 -3.86 -25.36
C LYS A 3 12.70 -2.63 -25.23
N ILE A 4 12.20 -1.60 -24.54
CA ILE A 4 13.03 -0.48 -24.12
C ILE A 4 14.01 -1.06 -23.10
N SER A 5 15.23 -1.34 -23.54
CA SER A 5 16.33 -1.71 -22.67
C SER A 5 16.81 -0.44 -21.97
N LEU A 6 16.13 -0.05 -20.89
CA LEU A 6 16.66 0.96 -19.98
C LEU A 6 17.99 0.44 -19.44
N LYS A 7 19.11 1.06 -19.84
CA LYS A 7 20.35 0.96 -19.07
C LYS A 7 20.03 1.59 -17.71
N ILE A 8 19.81 0.77 -16.70
CA ILE A 8 19.60 1.25 -15.33
C ILE A 8 20.98 1.72 -14.86
N ASP A 9 21.15 3.03 -14.71
CA ASP A 9 22.36 3.61 -14.12
C ASP A 9 22.38 3.34 -12.60
N ASP A 10 23.56 3.44 -11.98
CA ASP A 10 23.72 3.17 -10.54
C ASP A 10 22.80 4.07 -9.68
N GLY A 11 22.51 5.28 -10.15
CA GLY A 11 21.58 6.21 -9.48
C GLY A 11 20.15 5.69 -9.46
N ALA A 12 19.66 5.14 -10.56
CA ALA A 12 18.34 4.54 -10.68
C ALA A 12 18.22 3.28 -9.83
N ILE A 13 19.29 2.48 -9.71
CA ILE A 13 19.34 1.33 -8.78
C ILE A 13 19.17 1.81 -7.33
N VAL A 14 19.93 2.83 -6.93
CA VAL A 14 19.86 3.40 -5.57
C VAL A 14 18.47 3.99 -5.30
N ALA A 15 17.90 4.74 -6.26
CA ALA A 15 16.57 5.32 -6.12
C ALA A 15 15.47 4.26 -6.02
N LEU A 16 15.54 3.19 -6.83
CA LEU A 16 14.61 2.05 -6.76
C LEU A 16 14.68 1.34 -5.42
N LEU A 17 15.91 1.08 -4.93
CA LEU A 17 16.11 0.45 -3.63
C LEU A 17 15.57 1.33 -2.50
N ALA A 18 15.90 2.62 -2.51
CA ALA A 18 15.41 3.58 -1.52
C ALA A 18 13.88 3.63 -1.50
N LEU A 19 13.25 3.76 -2.69
CA LEU A 19 11.79 3.77 -2.80
C LEU A 19 11.17 2.49 -2.24
N ARG A 20 11.72 1.31 -2.60
CA ARG A 20 11.25 0.01 -2.12
C ARG A 20 11.34 -0.08 -0.60
N LEU A 21 12.48 0.28 -0.02
CA LEU A 21 12.71 0.20 1.42
C LEU A 21 11.83 1.21 2.18
N SER A 22 11.66 2.43 1.66
CA SER A 22 10.80 3.45 2.26
C SER A 22 9.33 3.02 2.29
N LEU A 23 8.80 2.52 1.17
CA LEU A 23 7.43 1.99 1.12
C LEU A 23 7.28 0.73 1.97
N GLY A 24 8.27 -0.17 1.96
CA GLY A 24 8.27 -1.34 2.82
C GLY A 24 8.24 -0.99 4.30
N TRP A 25 9.03 0.00 4.72
CA TRP A 25 9.03 0.50 6.09
C TRP A 25 7.70 1.13 6.47
N LEU A 26 7.14 1.97 5.60
CA LEU A 26 5.84 2.61 5.80
C LEU A 26 4.74 1.57 6.07
N PHE A 27 4.63 0.55 5.21
CA PHE A 27 3.65 -0.52 5.34
C PHE A 27 3.90 -1.39 6.57
N PHE A 28 5.16 -1.78 6.80
CA PHE A 28 5.51 -2.62 7.93
C PHE A 28 5.17 -1.94 9.25
N TYR A 29 5.60 -0.69 9.43
CA TYR A 29 5.29 0.10 10.63
C TYR A 29 3.78 0.28 10.80
N ALA A 30 3.06 0.62 9.72
CA ALA A 30 1.62 0.80 9.77
C ALA A 30 0.85 -0.48 10.12
N GLY A 31 1.32 -1.66 9.70
CA GLY A 31 0.69 -2.94 10.03
C GLY A 31 1.04 -3.43 11.43
N ILE A 32 2.34 -3.46 11.76
CA ILE A 32 2.82 -4.05 13.01
C ILE A 32 2.32 -3.30 14.24
N THR A 33 2.18 -1.98 14.15
CA THR A 33 1.61 -1.17 15.23
C THR A 33 0.15 -1.50 15.52
N LYS A 34 -0.63 -1.88 14.49
CA LYS A 34 -2.02 -2.30 14.66
C LYS A 34 -2.12 -3.69 15.29
N ILE A 35 -1.23 -4.62 14.89
CA ILE A 35 -1.16 -5.96 15.51
C ILE A 35 -0.88 -5.87 17.01
N PHE A 36 -0.07 -4.90 17.45
CA PHE A 36 0.28 -4.71 18.86
C PHE A 36 -0.71 -3.83 19.64
N ASP A 37 -1.69 -3.23 18.98
CA ASP A 37 -2.73 -2.43 19.60
C ASP A 37 -4.04 -3.24 19.63
N ALA A 38 -4.33 -3.84 20.79
CA ALA A 38 -5.50 -4.71 20.97
C ALA A 38 -6.84 -3.97 20.81
N ASP A 39 -6.85 -2.64 20.91
CA ASP A 39 -8.03 -1.80 20.76
C ASP A 39 -8.16 -1.21 19.34
N TRP A 40 -7.19 -1.47 18.45
CA TRP A 40 -7.20 -0.95 17.10
C TRP A 40 -8.35 -1.55 16.28
N THR A 41 -9.02 -0.71 15.49
CA THR A 41 -10.02 -1.15 14.51
C THR A 41 -10.19 -0.14 13.38
N ALA A 42 -10.51 -0.62 12.17
CA ALA A 42 -10.87 0.21 11.03
C ALA A 42 -12.33 0.71 11.08
N ALA A 43 -13.15 0.24 12.03
CA ALA A 43 -14.61 0.46 12.03
C ALA A 43 -15.00 1.93 11.92
N GLY A 44 -14.39 2.80 12.74
CA GLY A 44 -14.69 4.23 12.74
C GLY A 44 -14.31 4.92 11.43
N TYR A 45 -13.18 4.53 10.85
CA TYR A 45 -12.72 5.04 9.57
C TYR A 45 -13.68 4.64 8.43
N LEU A 46 -14.07 3.37 8.39
CA LEU A 46 -14.99 2.82 7.38
C LEU A 46 -16.40 3.39 7.51
N ALA A 47 -16.89 3.59 8.74
CA ALA A 47 -18.17 4.24 9.01
C ALA A 47 -18.21 5.70 8.50
N GLY A 48 -17.06 6.37 8.47
CA GLY A 48 -16.92 7.75 8.01
C GLY A 48 -16.87 7.94 6.48
N ALA A 49 -16.92 6.86 5.70
CA ALA A 49 -16.67 6.88 4.25
C ALA A 49 -17.55 7.88 3.47
N LYS A 50 -16.92 8.65 2.59
CA LYS A 50 -17.54 9.67 1.73
C LYS A 50 -17.85 9.15 0.33
N THR A 51 -16.95 8.36 -0.26
CA THR A 51 -17.18 7.67 -1.54
C THR A 51 -17.46 6.18 -1.31
N PHE A 52 -18.42 5.62 -2.05
CA PHE A 52 -18.94 4.24 -1.88
C PHE A 52 -19.35 3.87 -0.44
N PRO A 53 -20.14 4.71 0.27
CA PRO A 53 -20.46 4.48 1.69
C PRO A 53 -21.13 3.12 1.93
N ALA A 54 -22.01 2.64 1.04
CA ALA A 54 -22.65 1.34 1.19
C ALA A 54 -21.66 0.17 1.30
N LEU A 55 -20.58 0.19 0.52
CA LEU A 55 -19.54 -0.84 0.54
C LEU A 55 -18.74 -0.76 1.84
N PHE A 56 -18.27 0.44 2.21
CA PHE A 56 -17.44 0.61 3.39
C PHE A 56 -18.22 0.43 4.71
N HIS A 57 -19.49 0.81 4.74
CA HIS A 57 -20.39 0.51 5.86
C HIS A 57 -20.63 -1.00 6.00
N TRP A 58 -20.70 -1.74 4.88
CA TRP A 58 -20.76 -3.21 4.94
C TRP A 58 -19.50 -3.79 5.58
N PHE A 59 -18.30 -3.31 5.23
CA PHE A 59 -17.07 -3.73 5.91
C PHE A 59 -17.08 -3.38 7.42
N ALA A 60 -17.68 -2.24 7.79
CA ALA A 60 -17.77 -1.79 9.18
C ALA A 60 -18.80 -2.55 10.05
N LEU A 61 -19.60 -3.46 9.48
CA LEU A 61 -20.58 -4.23 10.25
C LEU A 61 -19.89 -5.11 11.32
N PRO A 62 -20.50 -5.30 12.50
CA PRO A 62 -19.94 -6.16 13.55
C PRO A 62 -19.62 -7.60 13.09
N THR A 63 -20.35 -8.11 12.10
CA THR A 63 -20.12 -9.43 11.51
C THR A 63 -18.90 -9.50 10.60
N ASN A 64 -18.44 -8.35 10.09
CA ASN A 64 -17.38 -8.27 9.09
C ASN A 64 -16.08 -7.67 9.63
N ILE A 65 -16.18 -6.75 10.59
CA ILE A 65 -15.06 -5.95 11.05
C ILE A 65 -13.86 -6.79 11.52
N GLY A 66 -14.10 -7.93 12.16
CA GLY A 66 -13.01 -8.79 12.66
C GLY A 66 -12.10 -9.34 11.55
N TRP A 67 -12.64 -9.76 10.41
CA TRP A 67 -11.80 -10.21 9.29
C TRP A 67 -11.21 -9.04 8.50
N VAL A 68 -11.91 -7.90 8.46
CA VAL A 68 -11.40 -6.67 7.82
C VAL A 68 -10.18 -6.16 8.56
N ASP A 69 -10.24 -6.07 9.89
CA ASP A 69 -9.14 -5.65 10.75
C ASP A 69 -7.96 -6.61 10.62
N PHE A 70 -8.22 -7.93 10.70
CA PHE A 70 -7.20 -8.95 10.48
C PHE A 70 -6.48 -8.81 9.12
N VAL A 71 -7.25 -8.66 8.02
CA VAL A 71 -6.68 -8.49 6.67
C VAL A 71 -5.87 -7.20 6.59
N ASN A 72 -6.33 -6.13 7.24
CA ASN A 72 -5.65 -4.84 7.23
C ASN A 72 -4.32 -4.88 7.98
N GLU A 73 -4.33 -5.38 9.22
CA GLU A 73 -3.16 -5.54 10.08
C GLU A 73 -2.07 -6.42 9.45
N TRP A 74 -2.46 -7.65 9.09
CA TRP A 74 -1.52 -8.63 8.55
C TRP A 74 -1.17 -8.32 7.11
N GLY A 75 -2.11 -7.84 6.30
CA GLY A 75 -1.85 -7.43 4.93
C GLY A 75 -0.80 -6.34 4.84
N LEU A 76 -0.92 -5.27 5.65
CA LEU A 76 0.08 -4.22 5.72
C LEU A 76 1.45 -4.75 6.18
N THR A 77 1.47 -5.55 7.25
CA THR A 77 2.70 -6.12 7.81
C THR A 77 3.44 -6.99 6.80
N LEU A 78 2.73 -7.90 6.14
CA LEU A 78 3.30 -8.84 5.18
C LEU A 78 3.76 -8.13 3.89
N VAL A 79 2.99 -7.14 3.39
CA VAL A 79 3.43 -6.30 2.28
C VAL A 79 4.71 -5.55 2.64
N GLY A 80 4.76 -4.97 3.84
CA GLY A 80 5.94 -4.26 4.34
C GLY A 80 7.18 -5.17 4.39
N LEU A 81 7.05 -6.35 5.00
CA LEU A 81 8.13 -7.35 5.07
C LEU A 81 8.60 -7.82 3.69
N ALA A 82 7.67 -8.08 2.77
CA ALA A 82 7.97 -8.47 1.41
C ALA A 82 8.79 -7.41 0.65
N LEU A 83 8.41 -6.13 0.78
CA LEU A 83 9.14 -5.01 0.17
C LEU A 83 10.51 -4.78 0.82
N LEU A 84 10.62 -4.90 2.15
CA LEU A 84 11.88 -4.75 2.87
C LEU A 84 12.89 -5.83 2.50
N THR A 85 12.46 -7.09 2.50
CA THR A 85 13.29 -8.25 2.18
C THR A 85 13.52 -8.41 0.67
N GLY A 86 12.68 -7.80 -0.16
CA GLY A 86 12.71 -7.98 -1.59
C GLY A 86 12.19 -9.35 -2.04
N PHE A 87 11.25 -9.93 -1.29
CA PHE A 87 10.63 -11.23 -1.56
C PHE A 87 9.20 -11.05 -2.10
N PHE A 88 8.91 -11.56 -3.30
CA PHE A 88 7.65 -11.37 -4.02
C PHE A 88 7.26 -9.90 -4.20
N VAL A 89 8.23 -9.03 -4.50
CA VAL A 89 8.01 -7.56 -4.58
C VAL A 89 6.88 -7.22 -5.55
N ARG A 90 6.83 -7.88 -6.71
CA ARG A 90 5.79 -7.63 -7.71
C ARG A 90 4.38 -7.82 -7.15
N TYR A 91 4.13 -8.92 -6.44
CA TYR A 91 2.81 -9.20 -5.89
C TYR A 91 2.51 -8.34 -4.67
N ALA A 92 3.50 -8.17 -3.78
CA ALA A 92 3.37 -7.29 -2.62
C ALA A 92 3.03 -5.85 -3.02
N SER A 93 3.65 -5.34 -4.09
CA SER A 93 3.36 -4.02 -4.64
C SER A 93 1.95 -3.90 -5.21
N ILE A 94 1.42 -4.92 -5.90
CA ILE A 94 0.04 -4.91 -6.40
C ILE A 94 -0.96 -4.85 -5.23
N VAL A 95 -0.74 -5.69 -4.21
CA VAL A 95 -1.59 -5.73 -3.00
C VAL A 95 -1.48 -4.41 -2.23
N GLY A 96 -0.28 -3.86 -2.07
CA GLY A 96 -0.07 -2.57 -1.43
C GLY A 96 -0.77 -1.43 -2.18
N ALA A 97 -0.71 -1.41 -3.51
CA ALA A 97 -1.42 -0.41 -4.31
C ALA A 97 -2.94 -0.52 -4.13
N LEU A 98 -3.47 -1.75 -4.02
CA LEU A 98 -4.87 -1.98 -3.71
C LEU A 98 -5.26 -1.42 -2.33
N PHE A 99 -4.44 -1.63 -1.29
CA PHE A 99 -4.67 -1.03 0.03
C PHE A 99 -4.74 0.49 -0.04
N MET A 100 -3.82 1.13 -0.75
CA MET A 100 -3.82 2.58 -0.90
C MET A 100 -5.09 3.09 -1.58
N ILE A 101 -5.59 2.38 -2.61
CA ILE A 101 -6.87 2.72 -3.25
C ILE A 101 -8.04 2.54 -2.27
N LEU A 102 -8.03 1.47 -1.47
CA LEU A 102 -9.08 1.21 -0.46
C LEU A 102 -9.07 2.23 0.69
N TYR A 103 -7.96 2.91 0.97
CA TYR A 103 -7.90 4.03 1.91
C TYR A 103 -8.23 5.37 1.23
N TYR A 104 -7.89 5.53 -0.04
CA TYR A 104 -8.23 6.74 -0.76
C TYR A 104 -9.75 6.97 -0.86
N LEU A 105 -10.51 5.92 -1.17
CA LEU A 105 -11.94 6.03 -1.46
C LEU A 105 -12.80 6.47 -0.25
N PRO A 106 -12.66 5.92 0.96
CA PRO A 106 -13.41 6.40 2.13
C PRO A 106 -13.14 7.88 2.44
N ALA A 107 -11.90 8.34 2.24
CA ALA A 107 -11.50 9.72 2.51
C ALA A 107 -11.97 10.71 1.43
N LEU A 108 -12.13 10.26 0.17
CA LEU A 108 -12.47 11.12 -0.95
C LEU A 108 -13.86 11.78 -0.79
N ALA A 109 -13.88 13.05 -0.42
CA ALA A 109 -15.03 13.93 -0.56
C ALA A 109 -14.85 14.75 -1.85
N PHE A 110 -15.25 14.18 -2.98
CA PHE A 110 -14.89 14.71 -4.30
C PHE A 110 -15.11 16.24 -4.42
N PRO A 111 -14.10 17.01 -4.86
CA PRO A 111 -12.80 16.57 -5.41
C PRO A 111 -11.65 16.50 -4.40
N TYR A 112 -11.92 16.66 -3.10
CA TYR A 112 -10.89 16.80 -2.06
C TYR A 112 -10.84 15.56 -1.15
N PRO A 113 -9.78 14.73 -1.21
CA PRO A 113 -9.57 13.64 -0.24
C PRO A 113 -9.15 14.13 1.15
N ASN A 114 -8.53 15.31 1.23
CA ASN A 114 -8.14 15.96 2.48
C ASN A 114 -8.09 17.48 2.28
N ALA A 115 -7.78 18.25 3.33
CA ALA A 115 -7.79 19.72 3.31
C ALA A 115 -6.68 20.35 2.44
N HIS A 116 -5.67 19.58 2.03
CA HIS A 116 -4.45 20.09 1.39
C HIS A 116 -4.21 19.53 -0.02
N SER A 117 -5.05 18.60 -0.49
CA SER A 117 -4.89 17.89 -1.76
C SER A 117 -6.12 18.01 -2.65
N PHE A 118 -5.90 18.27 -3.94
CA PHE A 118 -6.95 18.23 -4.96
C PHE A 118 -6.83 16.93 -5.76
N ILE A 119 -7.76 15.99 -5.55
CA ILE A 119 -7.84 14.65 -6.15
C ILE A 119 -6.64 13.75 -5.82
N VAL A 120 -5.40 14.21 -6.00
CA VAL A 120 -4.18 13.43 -5.79
C VAL A 120 -3.60 13.74 -4.41
N ASP A 121 -3.70 12.77 -3.50
CA ASP A 121 -3.08 12.78 -2.18
C ASP A 121 -1.98 11.72 -2.05
N GLU A 122 -1.48 11.52 -0.84
CA GLU A 122 -0.46 10.51 -0.54
C GLU A 122 -0.87 9.09 -0.94
N HIS A 123 -2.14 8.72 -0.83
CA HIS A 123 -2.62 7.38 -1.20
C HIS A 123 -2.47 7.15 -2.70
N VAL A 124 -2.85 8.13 -3.52
CA VAL A 124 -2.69 8.05 -4.98
C VAL A 124 -1.21 7.98 -5.35
N ILE A 125 -0.36 8.79 -4.72
CA ILE A 125 1.09 8.79 -4.97
C ILE A 125 1.71 7.44 -4.61
N TYR A 126 1.36 6.87 -3.45
CA TYR A 126 1.87 5.58 -3.00
C TYR A 126 1.36 4.44 -3.88
N ALA A 127 0.10 4.47 -4.32
CA ALA A 127 -0.43 3.47 -5.25
C ALA A 127 0.32 3.46 -6.59
N LEU A 128 0.66 4.65 -7.12
CA LEU A 128 1.46 4.78 -8.35
C LEU A 128 2.90 4.33 -8.15
N ALA A 129 3.52 4.68 -7.02
CA ALA A 129 4.88 4.25 -6.70
C ALA A 129 4.99 2.73 -6.51
N LEU A 130 4.00 2.12 -5.85
CA LEU A 130 3.90 0.67 -5.72
C LEU A 130 3.64 0.02 -7.09
N SER A 131 2.76 0.59 -7.91
CA SER A 131 2.53 0.10 -9.28
C SER A 131 3.83 0.14 -10.10
N PHE A 132 4.64 1.19 -9.95
CA PHE A 132 5.97 1.27 -10.56
C PHE A 132 6.89 0.15 -10.07
N LEU A 133 6.94 -0.13 -8.77
CA LEU A 133 7.68 -1.29 -8.23
C LEU A 133 7.15 -2.64 -8.75
N ALA A 134 5.84 -2.77 -8.98
CA ALA A 134 5.23 -3.99 -9.49
C ALA A 134 5.63 -4.31 -10.94
N PHE A 135 5.83 -3.28 -11.76
CA PHE A 135 6.19 -3.42 -13.18
C PHE A 135 7.69 -3.25 -13.45
N THR A 136 8.49 -3.03 -12.40
CA THR A 136 9.95 -3.04 -12.46
C THR A 136 10.50 -4.31 -11.82
N ASP A 137 11.72 -4.68 -12.19
CA ASP A 137 12.45 -5.78 -11.57
C ASP A 137 13.02 -5.39 -10.17
N ALA A 138 12.28 -4.57 -9.40
CA ALA A 138 12.75 -3.99 -8.14
C ALA A 138 13.07 -5.04 -7.06
N GLY A 139 12.47 -6.23 -7.14
CA GLY A 139 12.83 -7.36 -6.27
C GLY A 139 14.21 -7.95 -6.55
N LYS A 140 14.72 -7.84 -7.78
CA LYS A 140 16.06 -8.34 -8.15
C LYS A 140 17.17 -7.41 -7.70
N VAL A 141 16.85 -6.13 -7.46
CA VAL A 141 17.78 -5.13 -6.95
C VAL A 141 18.01 -5.36 -5.46
N TYR A 142 19.13 -5.99 -5.08
CA TYR A 142 19.46 -6.26 -3.67
C TYR A 142 18.28 -6.88 -2.88
N GLY A 143 17.53 -7.79 -3.51
CA GLY A 143 16.39 -8.47 -2.91
C GLY A 143 16.42 -9.97 -3.19
N LEU A 144 15.56 -10.70 -2.49
CA LEU A 144 15.50 -12.15 -2.55
C LEU A 144 14.94 -12.68 -3.88
N ASP A 145 14.20 -11.88 -4.66
CA ASP A 145 13.70 -12.26 -5.99
C ASP A 145 14.82 -12.42 -7.05
N GLY A 146 16.04 -11.97 -6.75
CA GLY A 146 17.21 -12.07 -7.64
C GLY A 146 18.10 -13.29 -7.43
N ARG A 147 17.72 -14.20 -6.53
CA ARG A 147 18.47 -15.44 -6.23
C ARG A 147 17.83 -16.68 -6.87
#